data_AF-A0A7S2TXQ7-F1
#
_entry.id   AF-A0A7S2TXQ7-F1
#
_cell.length_a   1.000
_cell.length_b   1.000
_cell.length_c   1.000
_cell.angle_alpha   90.00
_cell.angle_beta   90.00
_cell.angle_gamma   90.00
#
_symmetry.space_group_name_H-M   'P 1'
#
loop_
_entity.id
_entity.type
_entity.pdbx_description
1 polymer ?
#
loop_
_entity_poly.entity_id
_entity_poly.type
_entity_poly.pdbx_seq_one_letter_code
_entity_poly.pdbx_strand_id
1 'polypeptide(L)'
;EQTGRTGLFISCLLIFLGICKSAEEALKFFADRRTSNGKGVTIPSQMRYVTYFERYLKSISKKKTPEKKRRGKNEIQLTSLDRSKNGESKASTEKSETTEPTEIPLDGVKRELVHVRFYGTPNFNLGGGCDPYFKAHKYVDGKLEKFYNSKSHHKVQGYKKGNGYIDIGCLVELEGDVKLTFWDSDTFDKDDPMFWFWINTSMTG
;
A
#
# COMPACT_ATOMS: atom_id res chain seq x y z
N GLU A 1 -15.28 7.86 -14.51
CA GLU A 1 -14.74 6.76 -13.67
C GLU A 1 -13.74 5.84 -14.36
N GLN A 2 -13.95 5.44 -15.62
CA GLN A 2 -13.09 4.46 -16.31
C GLN A 2 -11.61 4.89 -16.42
N THR A 3 -11.33 6.19 -16.44
CA THR A 3 -9.97 6.75 -16.56
C THR A 3 -9.05 6.39 -15.39
N GLY A 4 -9.58 6.31 -14.16
CA GLY A 4 -8.77 6.06 -12.96
C GLY A 4 -8.37 4.59 -12.80
N ARG A 5 -9.29 3.65 -13.08
CA ARG A 5 -9.01 2.20 -12.98
C ARG A 5 -8.01 1.78 -14.05
N THR A 6 -8.22 2.18 -15.30
CA THR A 6 -7.27 1.93 -16.39
C THR A 6 -5.92 2.57 -16.11
N GLY A 7 -5.90 3.81 -15.61
CA GLY A 7 -4.66 4.49 -15.24
C GLY A 7 -3.87 3.79 -14.13
N LEU A 8 -4.55 3.23 -13.13
CA LEU A 8 -3.91 2.42 -12.09
C LEU A 8 -3.18 1.22 -12.71
N PHE A 9 -3.88 0.40 -13.50
CA PHE A 9 -3.28 -0.80 -14.09
C PHE A 9 -2.17 -0.48 -15.08
N ILE A 10 -2.33 0.55 -15.91
CA ILE A 10 -1.27 1.01 -16.83
C ILE A 10 -0.06 1.50 -16.03
N SER A 11 -0.25 2.25 -14.95
CA SER A 11 0.86 2.73 -14.13
C SER A 11 1.62 1.56 -13.49
N CYS A 12 0.92 0.54 -12.96
CA CYS A 12 1.56 -0.68 -12.48
C CYS A 12 2.34 -1.38 -13.60
N LEU A 13 1.76 -1.51 -14.80
CA LEU A 13 2.42 -2.13 -15.95
C LEU A 13 3.70 -1.39 -16.37
N LEU A 14 3.68 -0.05 -16.40
CA LEU A 14 4.86 0.76 -16.73
C LEU A 14 6.02 0.51 -15.77
N ILE A 15 5.72 0.33 -14.48
CA ILE A 15 6.73 0.00 -13.46
C ILE A 15 7.23 -1.43 -13.67
N PHE A 16 6.32 -2.38 -13.87
CA PHE A 16 6.66 -3.78 -14.08
C PHE A 16 7.58 -3.99 -15.30
N LEU A 17 7.33 -3.28 -16.39
CA LEU A 17 8.15 -3.31 -17.61
C LEU A 17 9.47 -2.54 -17.47
N GLY A 18 9.71 -1.86 -16.34
CA GLY A 18 10.90 -1.04 -16.12
C GLY A 18 10.95 0.25 -16.95
N ILE A 19 9.84 0.63 -17.60
CA ILE A 19 9.72 1.89 -18.34
C ILE A 19 9.75 3.08 -17.38
N CYS A 20 9.07 2.94 -16.23
CA CYS A 20 9.11 3.89 -15.14
C CYS A 20 9.74 3.24 -13.90
N LYS A 21 10.54 3.99 -13.15
CA LYS A 21 11.28 3.51 -11.98
C LYS A 21 10.54 3.73 -10.66
N SER A 22 9.48 4.54 -10.66
CA SER A 22 8.65 4.82 -9.48
C SER A 22 7.16 4.93 -9.82
N ALA A 23 6.31 4.79 -8.80
CA ALA A 23 4.87 5.00 -8.92
C ALA A 23 4.54 6.45 -9.34
N GLU A 24 5.26 7.43 -8.79
CA GLU A 24 5.10 8.84 -9.15
C GLU A 24 5.37 9.08 -10.64
N GLU A 25 6.48 8.53 -11.14
CA GLU A 25 6.86 8.64 -12.55
C GLU A 25 5.81 7.99 -13.45
N ALA A 26 5.34 6.78 -13.11
CA ALA A 26 4.35 6.07 -13.89
C ALA A 26 2.98 6.79 -13.92
N LEU A 27 2.53 7.30 -12.76
CA LEU A 27 1.28 8.06 -12.64
C LEU A 27 1.34 9.35 -13.48
N LYS A 28 2.47 10.07 -13.42
CA LYS A 28 2.70 11.28 -14.21
C LYS A 28 2.77 10.95 -15.70
N PHE A 29 3.53 9.93 -16.08
CA PHE A 29 3.66 9.45 -17.46
C PHE A 29 2.31 9.12 -18.09
N PHE A 30 1.42 8.47 -17.33
CA PHE A 30 0.06 8.18 -17.75
C PHE A 30 -0.77 9.46 -17.90
N ALA A 31 -0.73 10.37 -16.92
CA ALA A 31 -1.46 11.63 -16.95
C ALA A 31 -1.09 12.49 -18.17
N ASP A 32 0.21 12.64 -18.43
CA ASP A 32 0.76 13.45 -19.53
C ASP A 32 0.34 12.93 -20.91
N ARG A 33 0.26 11.60 -21.09
CA ARG A 33 -0.10 10.98 -22.37
C ARG A 33 -1.60 10.89 -22.62
N ARG A 34 -2.39 10.71 -21.57
CA ARG A 34 -3.82 10.43 -21.71
C ARG A 34 -4.68 11.68 -21.68
N THR A 35 -4.21 12.77 -21.06
CA THR A 35 -5.05 13.93 -20.75
C THR A 35 -4.44 15.25 -21.18
N SER A 36 -5.26 16.09 -21.83
CA SER A 36 -4.91 17.48 -22.17
C SER A 36 -4.95 18.42 -20.96
N ASN A 37 -5.49 17.97 -19.82
CA ASN A 37 -5.65 18.75 -18.59
C ASN A 37 -4.82 18.21 -17.40
N GLY A 38 -3.93 17.24 -17.62
CA GLY A 38 -3.07 16.65 -16.60
C GLY A 38 -3.77 15.75 -15.55
N LYS A 39 -5.07 15.42 -15.73
CA LYS A 39 -5.84 14.61 -14.78
C LYS A 39 -5.84 13.13 -15.14
N GLY A 40 -4.76 12.41 -14.79
CA GLY A 40 -4.66 10.96 -14.91
C GLY A 40 -5.44 10.20 -13.81
N VAL A 41 -4.71 9.52 -12.94
CA VAL A 41 -5.28 8.87 -11.74
C VAL A 41 -5.33 9.88 -10.62
N THR A 42 -6.53 10.27 -10.18
CA THR A 42 -6.72 11.34 -9.18
C THR A 42 -7.25 10.87 -7.84
N ILE A 43 -7.80 9.64 -7.75
CA ILE A 43 -8.30 9.10 -6.50
C ILE A 43 -7.10 8.66 -5.63
N PRO A 44 -6.93 9.19 -4.41
CA PRO A 44 -5.75 8.88 -3.57
C PRO A 44 -5.58 7.39 -3.27
N SER A 45 -6.69 6.66 -3.09
CA SER A 45 -6.63 5.21 -2.92
C SER A 45 -6.07 4.50 -4.16
N GLN A 46 -6.39 4.95 -5.37
CA GLN A 46 -5.82 4.35 -6.58
C GLN A 46 -4.32 4.60 -6.69
N MET A 47 -3.88 5.84 -6.42
CA MET A 47 -2.45 6.20 -6.40
C MET A 47 -1.67 5.41 -5.34
N ARG A 48 -2.28 5.20 -4.17
CA ARG A 48 -1.73 4.38 -3.08
C ARG A 48 -1.47 2.94 -3.54
N TYR A 49 -2.39 2.33 -4.29
CA TYR A 49 -2.20 0.96 -4.77
C TYR A 49 -1.09 0.85 -5.83
N VAL A 50 -0.86 1.88 -6.64
CA VAL A 50 0.33 1.93 -7.52
C VAL A 50 1.62 1.97 -6.69
N THR A 51 1.61 2.74 -5.59
CA THR A 51 2.74 2.80 -4.65
C THR A 51 2.95 1.45 -3.93
N TYR A 52 1.88 0.76 -3.55
CA TYR A 52 1.96 -0.58 -2.97
C TYR A 52 2.57 -1.58 -3.96
N PHE A 53 2.18 -1.52 -5.23
CA PHE A 53 2.74 -2.36 -6.27
C PHE A 53 4.25 -2.11 -6.49
N GLU A 54 4.68 -0.84 -6.52
CA GLU A 54 6.10 -0.48 -6.56
C GLU A 54 6.88 -1.09 -5.38
N ARG A 55 6.36 -0.95 -4.15
CA ARG A 55 6.98 -1.51 -2.94
C ARG A 55 7.09 -3.04 -3.02
N TYR A 56 6.05 -3.70 -3.51
CA TYR A 56 6.04 -5.14 -3.75
C TYR A 56 7.14 -5.57 -4.74
N LEU A 57 7.27 -4.89 -5.89
CA LEU A 57 8.33 -5.21 -6.85
C LEU A 57 9.75 -5.00 -6.28
N LYS A 58 9.92 -3.98 -5.44
CA LYS A 58 11.20 -3.74 -4.74
C LYS A 58 11.50 -4.82 -3.70
N SER A 59 10.51 -5.32 -2.98
CA SER A 59 10.72 -6.35 -1.96
C SER A 59 11.09 -7.70 -2.56
N ILE A 60 10.48 -8.12 -3.68
CA ILE A 60 10.88 -9.35 -4.39
C ILE A 60 12.28 -9.23 -5.01
N SER A 61 12.69 -8.03 -5.43
CA SER A 61 14.02 -7.80 -6.02
C SER A 61 15.15 -7.89 -4.97
N LYS A 62 14.91 -7.39 -3.75
CA LYS A 62 15.89 -7.46 -2.65
C LYS A 62 16.20 -8.91 -2.22
N LYS A 63 15.19 -9.80 -2.22
CA LYS A 63 15.36 -11.22 -1.84
C LYS A 63 16.26 -12.00 -2.81
N LYS A 64 16.44 -11.54 -4.06
CA LYS A 64 17.29 -12.19 -5.06
C LYS A 64 18.79 -11.95 -4.88
N THR A 65 19.20 -11.09 -3.95
CA THR A 65 20.63 -10.88 -3.68
C THR A 65 21.09 -11.87 -2.61
N PRO A 66 21.97 -12.83 -2.92
CA PRO A 66 22.48 -13.75 -1.90
C PRO A 66 23.29 -12.94 -0.88
N GLU A 67 23.03 -13.19 0.42
CA GLU A 67 23.87 -12.67 1.49
C GLU A 67 25.33 -12.97 1.16
N LYS A 68 26.15 -11.91 0.97
CA LYS A 68 27.61 -12.07 0.95
C LYS A 68 28.01 -12.62 2.32
N LYS A 69 28.20 -13.93 2.43
CA LYS A 69 28.89 -14.58 3.56
C LYS A 69 30.13 -13.74 3.86
N ARG A 70 30.17 -13.12 5.05
CA ARG A 70 31.37 -12.48 5.58
C ARG A 70 32.42 -13.59 5.71
N ARG A 71 33.24 -13.77 4.66
CA ARG A 71 34.40 -14.65 4.71
C ARG A 71 35.32 -14.07 5.79
N GLY A 72 35.46 -14.81 6.88
CA GLY A 72 36.48 -14.55 7.89
C GLY A 72 37.84 -14.43 7.21
N LYS A 73 38.59 -13.40 7.59
CA LYS A 73 40.01 -13.28 7.24
C LYS A 73 40.75 -14.42 7.94
N ASN A 74 41.02 -15.51 7.23
CA ASN A 74 42.15 -16.37 7.55
C ASN A 74 43.28 -16.00 6.60
N GLU A 75 44.29 -15.38 7.17
CA GLU A 75 45.57 -15.04 6.58
C GLU A 75 46.27 -16.32 6.14
N ILE A 76 46.54 -16.45 4.84
CA ILE A 76 47.32 -17.55 4.27
C ILE A 76 48.77 -17.06 4.22
N GLN A 77 49.66 -17.71 4.98
CA GLN A 77 51.10 -17.52 4.82
C GLN A 77 51.55 -18.13 3.49
N LEU A 78 52.20 -17.30 2.67
CA LEU A 78 52.83 -17.70 1.42
C LEU A 78 54.03 -18.62 1.69
N THR A 79 54.02 -19.80 1.09
CA THR A 79 55.24 -20.52 0.73
C THR A 79 55.23 -20.84 -0.76
N SER A 80 56.39 -20.67 -1.37
CA SER A 80 56.66 -20.61 -2.81
C SER A 80 56.91 -21.99 -3.45
N LEU A 81 57.01 -21.97 -4.80
CA LEU A 81 57.37 -23.02 -5.78
C LEU A 81 56.18 -23.84 -6.33
N ASP A 82 56.03 -24.15 -7.62
CA ASP A 82 56.92 -24.07 -8.78
C ASP A 82 56.13 -24.08 -10.12
N ARG A 83 56.84 -23.91 -11.24
CA ARG A 83 56.41 -23.71 -12.65
C ARG A 83 55.49 -24.78 -13.30
N SER A 84 54.67 -24.28 -14.25
CA SER A 84 54.54 -24.75 -15.66
C SER A 84 53.20 -25.37 -16.13
N LYS A 85 52.78 -24.88 -17.32
CA LYS A 85 51.95 -25.47 -18.41
C LYS A 85 50.41 -25.30 -18.43
N ASN A 86 50.01 -24.58 -19.49
CA ASN A 86 48.96 -24.86 -20.50
C ASN A 86 47.62 -25.47 -20.09
N GLY A 87 46.54 -24.86 -20.61
CA GLY A 87 45.39 -25.62 -21.09
C GLY A 87 44.02 -24.96 -20.95
N GLU A 88 43.51 -24.46 -22.07
CA GLU A 88 42.11 -24.56 -22.53
C GLU A 88 40.97 -23.86 -21.78
N SER A 89 40.32 -22.96 -22.51
CA SER A 89 39.00 -22.41 -22.25
C SER A 89 37.91 -23.49 -22.30
N LYS A 90 37.03 -23.53 -21.30
CA LYS A 90 35.69 -24.12 -21.42
C LYS A 90 34.64 -23.06 -21.07
N ALA A 91 33.87 -22.67 -22.08
CA ALA A 91 32.63 -21.93 -21.89
C ALA A 91 31.58 -22.88 -21.31
N SER A 92 31.21 -22.68 -20.05
CA SER A 92 30.07 -23.34 -19.42
C SER A 92 28.84 -22.46 -19.58
N THR A 93 27.88 -22.93 -20.37
CA THR A 93 26.52 -22.39 -20.44
C THR A 93 25.85 -22.56 -19.08
N GLU A 94 25.66 -21.47 -18.34
CA GLU A 94 24.82 -21.44 -17.15
C GLU A 94 23.35 -21.61 -17.57
N LYS A 95 22.78 -22.77 -17.26
CA LYS A 95 21.32 -22.94 -17.21
C LYS A 95 20.80 -22.11 -16.05
N SER A 96 20.04 -21.06 -16.34
CA SER A 96 19.29 -20.32 -15.34
C SER A 96 18.15 -21.21 -14.83
N GLU A 97 18.37 -21.82 -13.67
CA GLU A 97 17.34 -22.52 -12.91
C GLU A 97 16.38 -21.46 -12.35
N THR A 98 15.19 -21.37 -12.96
CA THR A 98 14.10 -20.53 -12.49
C THR A 98 13.53 -21.12 -11.19
N THR A 99 14.12 -20.78 -10.06
CA THR A 99 13.48 -20.95 -8.76
C THR A 99 12.25 -20.04 -8.71
N GLU A 100 11.07 -20.64 -8.51
CA GLU A 100 9.82 -19.91 -8.33
C GLU A 100 9.98 -18.83 -7.24
N PRO A 101 9.52 -17.59 -7.46
CA PRO A 101 9.63 -16.55 -6.46
C PRO A 101 8.84 -16.95 -5.22
N THR A 102 9.51 -17.00 -4.06
CA THR A 102 8.86 -17.19 -2.76
C THR A 102 7.76 -16.14 -2.60
N GLU A 103 6.50 -16.57 -2.65
CA GLU A 103 5.33 -15.71 -2.51
C GLU A 103 5.47 -14.87 -1.24
N ILE A 104 5.34 -13.55 -1.37
CA ILE A 104 5.12 -12.70 -0.20
C ILE A 104 3.65 -12.95 0.16
N PRO A 105 3.33 -13.36 1.40
CA PRO A 105 1.93 -13.44 1.82
C PRO A 105 1.37 -12.03 1.79
N LEU A 106 0.72 -11.67 0.68
CA LEU A 106 -0.04 -10.42 0.55
C LEU A 106 -1.33 -10.51 1.38
N ASP A 107 -1.79 -11.74 1.64
CA ASP A 107 -2.92 -12.08 2.48
C ASP A 107 -2.46 -12.50 3.89
N GLY A 108 -3.29 -12.25 4.90
CA GLY A 108 -3.09 -12.78 6.25
C GLY A 108 -2.41 -11.87 7.28
N VAL A 109 -1.95 -10.67 6.90
CA VAL A 109 -1.41 -9.72 7.89
C VAL A 109 -2.56 -9.06 8.65
N LYS A 110 -2.87 -9.58 9.83
CA LYS A 110 -3.86 -8.99 10.73
C LYS A 110 -3.29 -7.80 11.49
N ARG A 111 -4.07 -6.73 11.59
CA ARG A 111 -3.73 -5.51 12.33
C ARG A 111 -4.92 -5.06 13.16
N GLU A 112 -4.68 -4.66 14.39
CA GLU A 112 -5.73 -4.09 15.23
C GLU A 112 -5.76 -2.56 15.08
N LEU A 113 -6.92 -2.02 14.72
CA LEU A 113 -7.17 -0.58 14.73
C LEU A 113 -7.81 -0.20 16.06
N VAL A 114 -7.09 0.62 16.83
CA VAL A 114 -7.46 1.02 18.20
C VAL A 114 -8.02 2.45 18.28
N HIS A 115 -7.63 3.33 17.36
CA HIS A 115 -8.20 4.68 17.28
C HIS A 115 -8.02 5.25 15.87
N VAL A 116 -8.91 6.18 15.51
CA VAL A 116 -8.74 7.05 14.35
C VAL A 116 -8.73 8.50 14.84
N ARG A 117 -7.66 9.23 14.54
CA ARG A 117 -7.53 10.65 14.86
C ARG A 117 -7.71 11.53 13.62
N PHE A 118 -8.58 12.52 13.69
CA PHE A 118 -8.60 13.62 12.72
C PHE A 118 -7.83 14.81 13.29
N TYR A 119 -7.00 15.43 12.46
CA TYR A 119 -6.36 16.70 12.78
C TYR A 119 -7.27 17.84 12.32
N GLY A 120 -7.69 18.68 13.25
CA GLY A 120 -8.76 19.65 13.05
C GLY A 120 -10.16 19.05 13.12
N THR A 121 -11.16 19.92 13.05
CA THR A 121 -12.58 19.55 13.09
C THR A 121 -13.22 19.82 11.73
N PRO A 122 -13.68 18.78 11.00
CA PRO A 122 -14.52 18.96 9.83
C PRO A 122 -15.80 19.73 10.16
N ASN A 123 -16.41 20.36 9.15
CA ASN A 123 -17.52 21.29 9.34
C ASN A 123 -18.76 20.81 8.57
N PHE A 124 -19.48 19.87 9.15
CA PHE A 124 -20.69 19.25 8.60
C PHE A 124 -21.97 19.77 9.29
N ASN A 125 -21.90 20.08 10.59
CA ASN A 125 -23.03 20.63 11.35
C ASN A 125 -23.31 22.11 11.02
N LEU A 126 -24.59 22.52 10.99
CA LEU A 126 -25.04 23.90 10.73
C LEU A 126 -24.42 24.95 11.68
N GLY A 127 -24.21 24.59 12.95
CA GLY A 127 -23.55 25.43 13.98
C GLY A 127 -22.03 25.28 14.04
N GLY A 128 -21.46 24.48 13.14
CA GLY A 128 -20.06 24.16 13.07
C GLY A 128 -19.68 22.83 13.73
N GLY A 129 -18.68 22.15 13.17
CA GLY A 129 -18.17 20.88 13.68
C GLY A 129 -18.80 19.65 13.03
N CYS A 130 -18.72 18.50 13.70
CA CYS A 130 -19.17 17.20 13.18
C CYS A 130 -19.34 16.16 14.31
N ASP A 131 -20.10 15.11 14.05
CA ASP A 131 -20.40 13.96 14.89
C ASP A 131 -19.89 12.67 14.20
N PRO A 132 -18.56 12.50 14.10
CA PRO A 132 -17.97 11.57 13.15
C PRO A 132 -18.00 10.14 13.67
N TYR A 133 -18.27 9.22 12.75
CA TYR A 133 -18.11 7.80 12.95
C TYR A 133 -17.64 7.14 11.65
N PHE A 134 -17.20 5.88 11.75
CA PHE A 134 -16.76 5.11 10.59
C PHE A 134 -17.30 3.69 10.53
N LYS A 135 -17.28 3.13 9.33
CA LYS A 135 -17.61 1.75 9.00
C LYS A 135 -16.42 1.10 8.27
N ALA A 136 -16.15 -0.17 8.56
CA ALA A 136 -15.15 -0.95 7.83
C ALA A 136 -15.81 -2.01 6.95
N HIS A 137 -15.29 -2.15 5.73
CA HIS A 137 -15.81 -3.08 4.73
C HIS A 137 -14.68 -3.85 4.07
N LYS A 138 -14.97 -5.07 3.65
CA LYS A 138 -14.07 -5.92 2.85
C LYS A 138 -14.87 -6.66 1.79
N TYR A 139 -14.21 -7.11 0.73
CA TYR A 139 -14.86 -7.99 -0.23
C TYR A 139 -14.94 -9.42 0.34
N VAL A 140 -16.14 -10.01 0.29
CA VAL A 140 -16.42 -11.42 0.60
C VAL A 140 -17.24 -11.96 -0.56
N ASP A 141 -16.77 -13.00 -1.24
CA ASP A 141 -17.44 -13.62 -2.39
C ASP A 141 -17.89 -12.61 -3.47
N GLY A 142 -17.01 -11.64 -3.77
CA GLY A 142 -17.26 -10.59 -4.76
C GLY A 142 -18.21 -9.47 -4.33
N LYS A 143 -18.74 -9.53 -3.10
CA LYS A 143 -19.61 -8.49 -2.52
C LYS A 143 -18.87 -7.67 -1.49
N LEU A 144 -19.11 -6.36 -1.46
CA LEU A 144 -18.53 -5.47 -0.47
C LEU A 144 -19.35 -5.55 0.82
N GLU A 145 -18.87 -6.31 1.78
CA GLU A 145 -19.55 -6.55 3.05
C GLU A 145 -19.02 -5.61 4.14
N LYS A 146 -19.94 -5.01 4.90
CA LYS A 146 -19.61 -4.23 6.10
C LYS A 146 -19.43 -5.18 7.27
N PHE A 147 -18.23 -5.21 7.85
CA PHE A 147 -17.94 -6.06 9.00
C PHE A 147 -17.78 -5.29 10.33
N TYR A 148 -17.70 -3.95 10.27
CA TYR A 148 -17.60 -3.12 11.48
C TYR A 148 -18.33 -1.77 11.30
N ASN A 149 -18.91 -1.26 12.39
CA ASN A 149 -19.56 0.04 12.45
C ASN A 149 -19.33 0.71 13.82
N SER A 150 -18.42 1.67 13.92
CA SER A 150 -18.11 2.33 15.21
C SER A 150 -19.32 2.92 15.93
N LYS A 151 -20.32 3.44 15.20
CA LYS A 151 -21.60 3.96 15.75
C LYS A 151 -22.42 2.92 16.50
N SER A 152 -22.23 1.62 16.24
CA SER A 152 -22.88 0.54 17.01
C SER A 152 -22.05 0.03 18.19
N HIS A 153 -20.78 0.39 18.30
CA HIS A 153 -19.90 -0.05 19.39
C HIS A 153 -19.75 1.01 20.49
N HIS A 154 -19.85 2.30 20.13
CA HIS A 154 -19.76 3.41 21.07
C HIS A 154 -20.77 4.51 20.71
N LYS A 155 -21.22 5.27 21.70
CA LYS A 155 -22.03 6.46 21.46
C LYS A 155 -21.21 7.45 20.64
N VAL A 156 -21.77 7.91 19.51
CA VAL A 156 -21.13 8.94 18.69
C VAL A 156 -21.00 10.22 19.50
N GLN A 157 -19.79 10.77 19.50
CA GLN A 157 -19.47 12.02 20.16
C GLN A 157 -19.52 13.15 19.14
N GLY A 158 -20.20 14.24 19.51
CA GLY A 158 -20.18 15.47 18.74
C GLY A 158 -18.99 16.36 19.09
N TYR A 159 -18.41 16.98 18.06
CA TYR A 159 -17.24 17.83 18.13
C TYR A 159 -17.56 19.20 17.55
N LYS A 160 -17.25 20.26 18.29
CA LYS A 160 -17.47 21.64 17.83
C LYS A 160 -16.28 22.14 17.02
N LYS A 161 -16.52 23.17 16.20
CA LYS A 161 -15.47 23.87 15.47
C LYS A 161 -14.38 24.38 16.44
N GLY A 162 -13.12 24.18 16.07
CA GLY A 162 -11.97 24.68 16.85
C GLY A 162 -11.31 23.64 17.75
N ASN A 163 -11.82 22.41 17.81
CA ASN A 163 -11.08 21.31 18.44
C ASN A 163 -9.80 21.03 17.63
N GLY A 164 -8.66 20.92 18.33
CA GLY A 164 -7.36 20.64 17.69
C GLY A 164 -7.30 19.26 17.03
N TYR A 165 -8.00 18.28 17.60
CA TYR A 165 -8.17 16.95 17.03
C TYR A 165 -9.50 16.33 17.48
N ILE A 166 -9.88 15.28 16.78
CA ILE A 166 -11.02 14.41 17.07
C ILE A 166 -10.47 12.99 17.18
N ASP A 167 -10.86 12.26 18.22
CA ASP A 167 -10.51 10.84 18.36
C ASP A 167 -11.76 9.96 18.30
N ILE A 168 -11.73 8.99 17.40
CA ILE A 168 -12.74 7.93 17.32
C ILE A 168 -12.07 6.65 17.85
N GLY A 169 -12.31 6.36 19.12
CA GLY A 169 -11.87 5.11 19.75
C GLY A 169 -12.54 3.91 19.10
N CYS A 170 -11.77 2.85 18.87
CA CYS A 170 -12.28 1.61 18.30
C CYS A 170 -11.44 0.42 18.76
N LEU A 171 -11.95 -0.79 18.51
CA LEU A 171 -11.15 -2.00 18.63
C LEU A 171 -11.63 -2.95 17.55
N VAL A 172 -10.92 -2.99 16.43
CA VAL A 172 -11.31 -3.79 15.26
C VAL A 172 -10.10 -4.39 14.59
N GLU A 173 -10.15 -5.71 14.38
CA GLU A 173 -9.17 -6.43 13.57
C GLU A 173 -9.43 -6.15 12.09
N LEU A 174 -8.36 -5.75 11.38
CA LEU A 174 -8.32 -5.50 9.96
C LEU A 174 -7.41 -6.54 9.31
N GLU A 175 -7.78 -7.02 8.12
CA GLU A 175 -7.00 -7.98 7.35
C GLU A 175 -7.22 -7.75 5.84
N GLY A 176 -6.14 -7.75 5.07
CA GLY A 176 -6.16 -7.61 3.62
C GLY A 176 -6.59 -6.22 3.17
N ASP A 177 -7.34 -6.17 2.06
CA ASP A 177 -7.90 -4.94 1.50
C ASP A 177 -9.17 -4.50 2.26
N VAL A 178 -9.06 -3.38 2.98
CA VAL A 178 -10.12 -2.81 3.79
C VAL A 178 -10.50 -1.43 3.31
N LYS A 179 -11.81 -1.20 3.15
CA LYS A 179 -12.39 0.12 2.94
C LYS A 179 -12.91 0.69 4.25
N LEU A 180 -12.37 1.84 4.66
CA LEU A 180 -12.92 2.64 5.74
C LEU A 180 -13.77 3.78 5.14
N THR A 181 -15.02 3.90 5.59
CA THR A 181 -15.92 5.01 5.21
C THR A 181 -16.30 5.81 6.45
N PHE A 182 -16.12 7.12 6.38
CA PHE A 182 -16.38 8.06 7.47
C PHE A 182 -17.63 8.88 7.16
N TRP A 183 -18.40 9.13 8.20
CA TRP A 183 -19.74 9.68 8.15
C TRP A 183 -19.94 10.64 9.31
N ASP A 184 -20.72 11.67 9.06
CA ASP A 184 -21.27 12.54 10.07
C ASP A 184 -22.61 11.96 10.53
N SER A 185 -22.85 11.88 11.83
CA SER A 185 -24.08 11.32 12.38
C SER A 185 -25.09 12.42 12.67
N ASP A 186 -26.24 12.39 11.99
CA ASP A 186 -27.33 13.32 12.25
C ASP A 186 -28.44 12.66 13.05
N THR A 187 -29.02 13.41 13.99
CA THR A 187 -30.11 12.88 14.85
C THR A 187 -31.47 12.95 14.14
N PHE A 188 -31.69 13.99 13.34
CA PHE A 188 -32.97 14.29 12.71
C PHE A 188 -32.94 14.21 11.19
N ASP A 189 -31.76 14.02 10.62
CA ASP A 189 -31.52 13.91 9.19
C ASP A 189 -30.72 12.63 8.87
N LYS A 190 -30.48 12.41 7.59
CA LYS A 190 -29.68 11.28 7.12
C LYS A 190 -28.20 11.60 7.31
N ASP A 191 -27.48 10.71 7.97
CA ASP A 191 -26.02 10.75 8.11
C ASP A 191 -25.29 11.14 6.80
N ASP A 192 -24.46 12.18 6.86
CA ASP A 192 -23.72 12.71 5.72
C ASP A 192 -22.40 11.97 5.47
N PRO A 193 -22.06 11.63 4.21
CA PRO A 193 -20.78 11.01 3.89
C PRO A 193 -19.65 12.04 3.98
N MET A 194 -18.62 11.76 4.78
CA MET A 194 -17.46 12.64 4.90
C MET A 194 -16.39 12.31 3.85
N PHE A 195 -15.78 11.12 3.97
CA PHE A 195 -14.75 10.64 3.06
C PHE A 195 -14.55 9.14 3.24
N TRP A 196 -13.74 8.53 2.37
CA TRP A 196 -13.39 7.12 2.45
C TRP A 196 -12.01 6.86 1.87
N PHE A 197 -11.42 5.75 2.26
CA PHE A 197 -10.18 5.28 1.66
C PHE A 197 -10.03 3.76 1.76
N TRP A 198 -9.19 3.20 0.88
CA TRP A 198 -8.80 1.79 0.87
C TRP A 198 -7.36 1.62 1.37
N ILE A 199 -7.14 0.69 2.29
CA ILE A 199 -5.80 0.29 2.74
C ILE A 199 -5.64 -1.21 2.59
N ASN A 200 -4.40 -1.66 2.46
CA ASN A 200 -4.04 -3.07 2.59
C ASN A 200 -3.16 -3.25 3.83
N THR A 201 -3.51 -4.16 4.72
CA THR A 201 -2.83 -4.33 6.02
C THR A 201 -1.40 -4.86 5.91
N SER A 202 -1.05 -5.55 4.81
CA SER A 202 0.34 -5.99 4.54
C SER A 202 1.27 -4.81 4.23
N MET A 203 0.71 -3.67 3.80
CA MET A 203 1.44 -2.47 3.36
C MET A 203 1.44 -1.35 4.41
N THR A 204 0.80 -1.58 5.55
CA THR A 204 0.81 -0.71 6.73
C THR A 204 1.84 -1.24 7.72
N GLY A 205 3.04 -0.67 7.67
CA GLY A 205 4.20 -1.03 8.50
C GLY A 205 5.42 -0.22 8.09
#